data_AF-A0A0J1BH19-F1
#
_entry.id   AF-A0A0J1BH19-F1
#
_cell.length_a   1.000
_cell.length_b   1.000
_cell.length_c   1.000
_cell.angle_alpha   90.00
_cell.angle_beta   90.00
_cell.angle_gamma   90.00
#
_symmetry.space_group_name_H-M   'P 1'
#
loop_
_entity.id
_entity.type
_entity.pdbx_description
1 polymer ?
#
loop_
_entity_poly.entity_id
_entity_poly.type
_entity_poly.pdbx_seq_one_letter_code
_entity_poly.pdbx_strand_id
1 'polypeptide(L)'
;MWIIDAAGELIHLSPTMAKWLGNSNETDDSQAVETLPEHWVDALRPDPSIRFRCHQTRRITLTQAGNHAPNRGQGSGSHSDEALTAVAHWVSLGTSGYTLGCLGEFLRDSDVPLADWLGEGGLRQESQLRELIAKHRSSNARTADILLAGESDAAELLRRRVTAATSMRCHLGLFTITNASSRELALWLHDASTPEESLTIVDGALMDAELLEAYAAPAIHSINRSESGRGDATLLIERLDEMPDDAQLKLSQWVEVFGDHLRLIGLLDPARVMETQKQTNPTVDPLDAQIAELTHVPQAVTGIAKPLLNLMCAMPITIPRLQDRREDIPALALALLHEAHRSNQSRKQSTKTEMPRLGRDALDALTLYPWPNDFDELAEAMTSALGRVVGERIGREHLPLVIRSYRVGPNVTSEKKSDPDNNDSNFRIHSLDEAVQKYERELIDRAINAAQGNKAEAARRLGISRARLLRKLDG
;
A
#
# COMPACT_ATOMS: atom_id res chain seq x y z
N MET A 1 5.49 -33.05 -36.14
CA MET A 1 4.71 -31.82 -35.90
C MET A 1 3.33 -32.01 -36.49
N TRP A 2 2.32 -31.35 -35.94
CA TRP A 2 0.96 -31.35 -36.47
C TRP A 2 0.29 -30.01 -36.23
N ILE A 3 -0.76 -29.69 -36.99
CA ILE A 3 -1.51 -28.44 -36.85
C ILE A 3 -2.97 -28.78 -36.59
N ILE A 4 -3.57 -28.04 -35.66
CA ILE A 4 -4.97 -28.11 -35.29
C ILE A 4 -5.61 -26.75 -35.59
N ASP A 5 -6.80 -26.75 -36.18
CA ASP A 5 -7.53 -25.53 -36.48
C ASP A 5 -8.28 -24.96 -35.27
N ALA A 6 -9.00 -23.85 -35.48
CA ALA A 6 -9.80 -23.20 -34.45
C ALA A 6 -11.01 -24.04 -33.97
N ALA A 7 -11.45 -25.02 -34.77
CA ALA A 7 -12.54 -25.95 -34.44
C ALA A 7 -12.05 -27.15 -33.62
N GLY A 8 -10.73 -27.33 -33.46
CA GLY A 8 -10.15 -28.47 -32.74
C GLY A 8 -9.95 -29.70 -33.63
N GLU A 9 -9.97 -29.51 -34.96
CA GLU A 9 -9.72 -30.56 -35.94
C GLU A 9 -8.25 -30.56 -36.36
N LEU A 10 -7.70 -31.76 -36.47
CA LEU A 10 -6.34 -31.99 -36.93
C LEU A 10 -6.31 -31.74 -38.44
N ILE A 11 -5.62 -30.69 -38.91
CA ILE A 11 -5.62 -30.30 -40.33
C ILE A 11 -4.34 -30.70 -41.07
N HIS A 12 -3.25 -30.94 -40.34
CA HIS A 12 -1.98 -31.30 -40.95
C HIS A 12 -1.13 -32.15 -40.02
N LEU A 13 -0.42 -33.12 -40.59
CA LEU A 13 0.50 -34.00 -39.87
C LEU A 13 1.79 -34.16 -40.67
N SER A 14 2.94 -33.91 -40.05
CA SER A 14 4.22 -33.95 -40.76
C SER A 14 4.60 -35.38 -41.16
N PRO A 15 5.32 -35.60 -42.28
CA PRO A 15 5.72 -36.94 -42.72
C PRO A 15 6.52 -37.74 -41.67
N THR A 16 7.31 -37.04 -40.86
CA THR A 16 8.04 -37.61 -39.72
C THR A 16 7.12 -38.07 -38.59
N MET A 17 6.02 -37.35 -38.36
CA MET A 17 5.00 -37.71 -37.37
C MET A 17 4.17 -38.91 -37.85
N ALA A 18 3.83 -38.96 -39.14
CA ALA A 18 3.09 -40.06 -39.73
C ALA A 18 3.89 -41.38 -39.62
N LYS A 19 5.19 -41.31 -39.88
CA LYS A 19 6.12 -42.44 -39.66
C LYS A 19 6.23 -42.84 -38.19
N TRP A 20 6.29 -41.88 -37.28
CA TRP A 20 6.35 -42.17 -35.83
C TRP A 20 5.08 -42.86 -35.33
N LEU A 21 3.92 -42.49 -35.86
CA LEU A 21 2.64 -43.15 -35.61
C LEU A 21 2.54 -44.54 -36.29
N GLY A 22 3.51 -44.95 -37.11
CA GLY A 22 3.50 -46.26 -37.77
C GLY A 22 2.65 -46.33 -39.05
N ASN A 23 2.23 -45.18 -39.60
CA ASN A 23 1.56 -45.13 -40.90
C ASN A 23 2.64 -45.21 -42.01
N SER A 24 2.81 -46.39 -42.61
CA SER A 24 3.87 -46.67 -43.60
C SER A 24 3.47 -46.40 -45.06
N ASN A 25 2.27 -45.88 -45.33
CA ASN A 25 1.87 -45.55 -46.70
C ASN A 25 2.19 -44.09 -47.03
N GLU A 26 2.92 -43.89 -48.14
CA GLU A 26 3.11 -42.61 -48.83
C GLU A 26 1.77 -42.14 -49.44
N THR A 27 0.80 -41.79 -48.61
CA THR A 27 -0.45 -41.15 -49.03
C THR A 27 -0.33 -39.64 -48.85
N ASP A 28 -0.82 -38.89 -49.85
CA ASP A 28 -0.86 -37.42 -49.90
C ASP A 28 -1.20 -36.77 -48.55
N ASP A 29 -0.55 -35.63 -48.27
CA ASP A 29 -0.61 -34.85 -47.01
C ASP A 29 -2.03 -34.60 -46.49
N SER A 30 -3.04 -34.64 -47.36
CA SER A 30 -4.45 -34.41 -47.05
C SER A 30 -5.23 -35.65 -46.58
N GLN A 31 -4.78 -36.88 -46.89
CA GLN A 31 -5.48 -38.13 -46.54
C GLN A 31 -4.90 -38.85 -45.31
N ALA A 32 -3.74 -38.41 -44.81
CA ALA A 32 -3.10 -39.00 -43.64
C ALA A 32 -3.86 -38.76 -42.33
N VAL A 33 -4.70 -37.71 -42.27
CA VAL A 33 -5.52 -37.38 -41.10
C VAL A 33 -6.76 -38.27 -41.00
N GLU A 34 -7.45 -38.53 -42.12
CA GLU A 34 -8.69 -39.32 -42.17
C GLU A 34 -8.48 -40.81 -41.84
N THR A 35 -7.24 -41.29 -41.95
CA THR A 35 -6.88 -42.70 -41.72
C THR A 35 -6.41 -42.98 -40.29
N LEU A 36 -6.38 -41.97 -39.41
CA LEU A 36 -5.95 -42.13 -38.02
C LEU A 36 -7.09 -42.67 -37.13
N PRO A 37 -6.81 -43.61 -36.22
CA PRO A 37 -7.77 -44.03 -35.20
C PRO A 37 -8.22 -42.86 -34.31
N GLU A 38 -9.50 -42.79 -33.94
CA GLU A 38 -10.06 -41.71 -33.11
C GLU A 38 -9.29 -41.49 -31.80
N HIS A 39 -8.89 -42.57 -31.13
CA HIS A 39 -8.13 -42.50 -29.88
C HIS A 39 -6.74 -41.86 -30.02
N TRP A 40 -6.16 -41.85 -31.23
CA TRP A 40 -4.90 -41.15 -31.50
C TRP A 40 -5.13 -39.68 -31.78
N VAL A 41 -6.20 -39.34 -32.49
CA VAL A 41 -6.61 -37.95 -32.74
C VAL A 41 -6.91 -37.25 -31.41
N ASP A 42 -7.62 -37.91 -30.50
CA ASP A 42 -7.94 -37.33 -29.18
C ASP A 42 -6.72 -37.14 -28.29
N ALA A 43 -5.72 -38.03 -28.36
CA ALA A 43 -4.47 -37.87 -27.62
C ALA A 43 -3.60 -36.71 -28.14
N LEU A 44 -3.70 -36.40 -29.43
CA LEU A 44 -2.98 -35.30 -30.10
C LEU A 44 -3.68 -33.94 -29.94
N ARG A 45 -4.91 -33.91 -29.45
CA ARG A 45 -5.64 -32.67 -29.15
C ARG A 45 -5.09 -32.00 -27.88
N PRO A 46 -4.96 -30.66 -27.89
CA PRO A 46 -4.59 -29.89 -26.71
C PRO A 46 -5.72 -29.91 -25.67
N ASP A 47 -5.37 -29.64 -24.42
CA ASP A 47 -6.38 -29.38 -23.39
C ASP A 47 -7.09 -28.04 -23.71
N PRO A 48 -8.42 -27.93 -23.52
CA PRO A 48 -9.12 -26.65 -23.62
C PRO A 48 -8.48 -25.50 -22.82
N SER A 49 -7.65 -25.78 -21.81
CA SER A 49 -6.90 -24.77 -21.05
C SER A 49 -5.83 -24.00 -21.85
N ILE A 50 -5.38 -24.48 -23.02
CA ILE A 50 -4.40 -23.76 -23.87
C ILE A 50 -4.89 -22.38 -24.27
N ARG A 51 -6.21 -22.16 -24.36
CA ARG A 51 -6.72 -20.82 -24.68
C ARG A 51 -6.25 -19.72 -23.71
N PHE A 52 -5.88 -20.09 -22.48
CA PHE A 52 -5.34 -19.18 -21.46
C PHE A 52 -3.81 -19.14 -21.40
N ARG A 53 -3.12 -20.19 -21.83
CA ARG A 53 -1.65 -20.25 -21.85
C ARG A 53 -1.21 -20.46 -23.29
N CYS A 54 -0.45 -19.52 -23.86
CA CYS A 54 0.00 -19.56 -25.26
C CYS A 54 0.75 -20.85 -25.67
N HIS A 55 1.06 -21.75 -24.73
CA HIS A 55 1.65 -23.05 -24.92
C HIS A 55 1.27 -24.06 -23.81
N GLN A 56 1.42 -25.37 -24.06
CA GLN A 56 1.22 -26.49 -23.11
C GLN A 56 2.19 -27.64 -23.41
N THR A 57 2.71 -28.30 -22.38
CA THR A 57 3.53 -29.52 -22.52
C THR A 57 2.90 -30.68 -21.76
N ARG A 58 2.71 -31.84 -22.39
CA ARG A 58 2.12 -33.05 -21.78
C ARG A 58 2.78 -34.30 -22.32
N ARG A 59 2.92 -35.33 -21.47
CA ARG A 59 3.29 -36.66 -21.92
C ARG A 59 2.07 -37.37 -22.50
N ILE A 60 2.16 -37.81 -23.76
CA ILE A 60 1.15 -38.64 -24.41
C ILE A 60 1.63 -40.10 -24.40
N THR A 61 0.67 -41.01 -24.24
CA THR A 61 0.89 -42.46 -24.35
C THR A 61 -0.13 -43.00 -25.34
N LEU A 62 0.37 -43.58 -26.43
CA LEU A 62 -0.45 -44.16 -27.49
C LEU A 62 -0.24 -45.67 -27.51
N THR A 63 -1.32 -46.44 -27.52
CA THR A 63 -1.29 -47.90 -27.70
C THR A 63 -1.40 -48.22 -29.19
N GLN A 64 -0.45 -48.97 -29.75
CA GLN A 64 -0.60 -49.52 -31.10
C GLN A 64 -1.55 -50.71 -31.06
N ALA A 65 -2.73 -50.58 -31.68
CA ALA A 65 -3.60 -51.72 -31.93
C ALA A 65 -3.01 -52.55 -33.09
N GLY A 66 -2.54 -53.76 -32.80
CA GLY A 66 -2.05 -54.69 -33.82
C GLY A 66 -3.13 -55.02 -34.85
N ASN A 67 -2.95 -54.57 -36.09
CA ASN A 67 -3.86 -54.86 -37.20
C ASN A 67 -3.57 -56.26 -37.77
N HIS A 68 -3.99 -57.33 -37.10
CA HIS A 68 -4.02 -58.67 -37.69
C HIS A 68 -5.33 -59.40 -37.37
N ALA A 69 -6.10 -59.72 -38.43
CA ALA A 69 -7.24 -60.63 -38.37
C ALA A 69 -6.80 -62.00 -37.78
N PRO A 70 -7.65 -62.69 -36.99
CA PRO A 70 -7.23 -63.90 -36.31
C PRO A 70 -7.15 -65.05 -37.31
N ASN A 71 -5.95 -65.36 -37.79
CA ASN A 71 -5.72 -66.59 -38.53
C ASN A 71 -5.58 -67.74 -37.52
N ARG A 72 -6.52 -68.69 -37.55
CA ARG A 72 -6.50 -69.89 -36.73
C ARG A 72 -5.26 -70.73 -37.07
N GLY A 73 -4.27 -70.73 -36.19
CA GLY A 73 -3.24 -71.76 -36.19
C GLY A 73 -1.89 -71.30 -35.66
N GLN A 74 -1.50 -71.90 -34.53
CA GLN A 74 -0.15 -72.03 -33.98
C GLN A 74 0.46 -70.83 -33.22
N GLY A 75 0.98 -71.14 -32.03
CA GLY A 75 2.06 -70.39 -31.36
C GLY A 75 1.62 -69.45 -30.25
N SER A 76 1.82 -69.87 -28.99
CA SER A 76 1.83 -68.97 -27.83
C SER A 76 3.07 -68.06 -27.89
N GLY A 77 2.91 -66.89 -28.51
CA GLY A 77 3.85 -65.77 -28.43
C GLY A 77 3.18 -64.59 -27.74
N SER A 78 3.76 -64.09 -26.65
CA SER A 78 3.32 -62.87 -25.98
C SER A 78 3.48 -61.68 -26.92
N HIS A 79 2.40 -61.23 -27.56
CA HIS A 79 2.37 -59.93 -28.22
C HIS A 79 2.31 -58.85 -27.13
N SER A 80 3.44 -58.21 -26.87
CA SER A 80 3.48 -56.97 -26.09
C SER A 80 2.95 -55.84 -26.98
N ASP A 81 1.80 -55.25 -26.62
CA ASP A 81 1.40 -53.95 -27.15
C ASP A 81 2.50 -52.93 -26.80
N GLU A 82 3.31 -52.53 -27.77
CA GLU A 82 4.29 -51.48 -27.56
C GLU A 82 3.56 -50.13 -27.43
N ALA A 83 3.55 -49.58 -26.21
CA ALA A 83 3.02 -48.26 -25.95
C ALA A 83 4.05 -47.19 -26.37
N LEU A 84 3.70 -46.38 -27.37
CA LEU A 84 4.47 -45.22 -27.79
C LEU A 84 4.26 -44.10 -26.76
N THR A 85 5.28 -43.83 -25.93
CA THR A 85 5.27 -42.66 -25.02
C THR A 85 6.15 -41.55 -25.57
N ALA A 86 5.61 -40.34 -25.66
CA ALA A 86 6.37 -39.15 -26.06
C ALA A 86 5.89 -37.91 -25.31
N VAL A 87 6.76 -36.90 -25.18
CA VAL A 87 6.36 -35.59 -24.69
C VAL A 87 5.91 -34.74 -25.87
N ALA A 88 4.69 -34.27 -25.81
CA ALA A 88 4.06 -33.39 -26.77
C ALA A 88 4.02 -31.97 -26.22
N HIS A 89 4.33 -31.00 -27.08
CA HIS A 89 4.24 -29.58 -26.80
C HIS A 89 3.31 -28.93 -27.82
N TRP A 90 2.37 -28.12 -27.36
CA TRP A 90 1.41 -27.39 -28.16
C TRP A 90 1.65 -25.90 -27.99
N VAL A 91 1.62 -25.15 -29.09
CA VAL A 91 1.77 -23.69 -29.10
C VAL A 91 0.61 -23.09 -29.89
N SER A 92 -0.11 -22.14 -29.28
CA SER A 92 -1.20 -21.42 -29.95
C SER A 92 -0.62 -20.31 -30.82
N LEU A 93 -0.94 -20.33 -32.11
CA LEU A 93 -0.44 -19.39 -33.11
C LEU A 93 -1.38 -18.18 -33.24
N GLY A 94 -1.34 -17.28 -32.26
CA GLY A 94 -1.95 -15.94 -32.36
C GLY A 94 -3.47 -15.91 -32.62
N THR A 95 -3.95 -14.82 -33.20
CA THR A 95 -5.40 -14.50 -33.40
C THR A 95 -6.12 -15.37 -34.42
N SER A 96 -5.40 -16.22 -35.16
CA SER A 96 -5.96 -17.09 -36.20
C SER A 96 -6.54 -18.41 -35.66
N GLY A 97 -6.32 -18.71 -34.37
CA GLY A 97 -6.93 -19.85 -33.68
C GLY A 97 -6.29 -21.21 -33.98
N TYR A 98 -5.19 -21.25 -34.74
CA TYR A 98 -4.46 -22.49 -35.00
C TYR A 98 -3.55 -22.87 -33.84
N THR A 99 -3.41 -24.17 -33.60
CA THR A 99 -2.49 -24.72 -32.59
C THR A 99 -1.49 -25.64 -33.26
N LEU A 100 -0.20 -25.41 -33.02
CA LEU A 100 0.90 -26.23 -33.52
C LEU A 100 1.33 -27.22 -32.44
N GLY A 101 1.33 -28.51 -32.76
CA GLY A 101 1.87 -29.57 -31.90
C GLY A 101 3.23 -30.09 -32.38
N CYS A 102 4.14 -30.35 -31.46
CA CYS A 102 5.44 -30.96 -31.72
C CYS A 102 5.78 -32.05 -30.68
N LEU A 103 6.48 -33.10 -31.13
CA LEU A 103 7.04 -34.14 -30.25
C LEU A 103 8.55 -33.89 -30.09
N GLY A 104 9.04 -34.06 -28.87
CA GLY A 104 10.46 -33.86 -28.55
C GLY A 104 10.73 -33.92 -27.06
N GLU A 105 12.01 -33.89 -26.68
CA GLU A 105 12.40 -33.62 -25.30
C GLU A 105 12.36 -32.11 -25.08
N PHE A 106 11.35 -31.65 -24.35
CA PHE A 106 11.19 -30.24 -23.99
C PHE A 106 11.58 -30.05 -22.53
N LEU A 107 12.37 -29.02 -22.26
CA LEU A 107 12.59 -28.52 -20.90
C LEU A 107 11.26 -28.01 -20.36
N ARG A 108 10.98 -28.21 -19.06
CA ARG A 108 9.81 -27.60 -18.42
C ARG A 108 10.01 -26.09 -18.41
N ASP A 109 8.91 -25.32 -18.43
CA ASP A 109 8.98 -23.86 -18.34
C ASP A 109 9.79 -23.36 -17.13
N SER A 110 9.78 -24.12 -16.03
CA SER A 110 10.58 -23.88 -14.81
C SER A 110 12.08 -24.08 -14.99
N ASP A 111 12.49 -24.85 -15.99
CA ASP A 111 13.86 -25.33 -16.19
C ASP A 111 14.56 -24.55 -17.30
N VAL A 112 13.83 -23.72 -18.06
CA VAL A 112 14.39 -22.80 -19.04
C VAL A 112 14.90 -21.56 -18.30
N PRO A 113 16.20 -21.23 -18.35
CA PRO A 113 16.73 -20.01 -17.76
C PRO A 113 15.94 -18.79 -18.25
N LEU A 114 15.59 -17.85 -17.36
CA LEU A 114 14.89 -16.62 -17.76
C LEU A 114 15.62 -15.87 -18.91
N ALA A 115 16.93 -16.04 -19.00
CA ALA A 115 17.77 -15.58 -20.10
C ALA A 115 17.28 -16.01 -21.49
N ASP A 116 16.84 -17.25 -21.62
CA ASP A 116 16.37 -17.82 -22.88
C ASP A 116 14.90 -17.43 -23.16
N TRP A 117 14.12 -17.15 -22.11
CA TRP A 117 12.73 -16.66 -22.21
C TRP A 117 12.63 -15.19 -22.63
N LEU A 118 13.49 -14.35 -22.05
CA LEU A 118 13.38 -12.89 -22.12
C LEU A 118 14.42 -12.25 -23.04
N GLY A 119 15.43 -13.02 -23.47
CA GLY A 119 16.62 -12.52 -24.15
C GLY A 119 17.44 -11.55 -23.29
N GLU A 120 18.50 -10.98 -23.86
CA GLU A 120 19.33 -9.97 -23.18
C GLU A 120 18.52 -8.73 -22.75
N GLY A 121 17.45 -8.41 -23.50
CA GLY A 121 16.58 -7.26 -23.23
C GLY A 121 15.79 -7.41 -21.94
N GLY A 122 15.13 -8.55 -21.72
CA GLY A 122 14.33 -8.74 -20.51
C GLY A 122 15.17 -9.15 -19.29
N LEU A 123 16.37 -9.73 -19.45
CA LEU A 123 17.34 -9.82 -18.35
C LEU A 123 17.77 -8.44 -17.82
N ARG A 124 17.98 -7.46 -18.72
CA ARG A 124 18.26 -6.07 -18.33
C ARG A 124 17.06 -5.46 -17.60
N GLN A 125 15.84 -5.70 -18.07
CA GLN A 125 14.62 -5.22 -17.41
C GLN A 125 14.42 -5.86 -16.04
N GLU A 126 14.66 -7.16 -15.89
CA GLU A 126 14.59 -7.86 -14.61
C GLU A 126 15.64 -7.30 -13.63
N SER A 127 16.87 -7.12 -14.09
CA SER A 127 17.94 -6.52 -13.28
C SER A 127 17.59 -5.10 -12.84
N GLN A 128 17.08 -4.27 -13.77
CA GLN A 128 16.60 -2.91 -13.46
C GLN A 128 15.44 -2.94 -12.46
N LEU A 129 14.49 -3.86 -12.61
CA LEU A 129 13.37 -4.02 -11.70
C LEU A 129 13.84 -4.43 -10.30
N ARG A 130 14.77 -5.39 -10.22
CA ARG A 130 15.41 -5.80 -8.95
C ARG A 130 16.15 -4.65 -8.28
N GLU A 131 16.87 -3.85 -9.06
CA GLU A 131 17.56 -2.65 -8.56
C GLU A 131 16.55 -1.62 -8.02
N LEU A 132 15.45 -1.38 -8.74
CA LEU A 132 14.38 -0.49 -8.29
C LEU A 132 13.71 -0.99 -7.00
N ILE A 133 13.41 -2.30 -6.91
CA ILE A 133 12.86 -2.92 -5.71
C ILE A 133 13.84 -2.78 -4.55
N ALA A 134 15.12 -3.10 -4.74
CA ALA A 134 16.15 -2.97 -3.71
C ALA A 134 16.30 -1.52 -3.23
N LYS A 135 16.26 -0.55 -4.15
CA LYS A 135 16.27 0.87 -3.82
C LYS A 135 15.06 1.28 -3.00
N HIS A 136 13.87 0.79 -3.35
CA HIS A 136 12.64 1.07 -2.62
C HIS A 136 12.68 0.46 -1.21
N ARG A 137 13.04 -0.81 -1.07
CA ARG A 137 13.23 -1.48 0.24
C ARG A 137 14.21 -0.74 1.13
N SER A 138 15.33 -0.32 0.56
CA SER A 138 16.36 0.46 1.27
C SER A 138 15.83 1.83 1.72
N SER A 139 14.96 2.46 0.93
CA SER A 139 14.28 3.71 1.31
C SER A 139 13.32 3.49 2.48
N ASN A 140 12.45 2.50 2.38
CA ASN A 140 11.45 2.20 3.41
C ASN A 140 12.13 1.83 4.73
N ALA A 141 13.21 1.05 4.68
CA ALA A 141 14.02 0.71 5.86
C ALA A 141 14.57 1.96 6.55
N ARG A 142 15.06 2.94 5.80
CA ARG A 142 15.55 4.19 6.38
C ARG A 142 14.44 5.01 7.01
N THR A 143 13.28 5.14 6.36
CA THR A 143 12.15 5.85 6.97
C THR A 143 11.68 5.17 8.24
N ALA A 144 11.59 3.83 8.23
CA ALA A 144 11.26 3.04 9.42
C ALA A 144 12.30 3.27 10.54
N ASP A 145 13.60 3.22 10.23
CA ASP A 145 14.67 3.49 11.20
C ASP A 145 14.54 4.88 11.83
N ILE A 146 14.21 5.90 11.01
CA ILE A 146 13.99 7.26 11.49
C ILE A 146 12.74 7.32 12.37
N LEU A 147 11.64 6.69 11.97
CA LEU A 147 10.40 6.67 12.74
C LEU A 147 10.56 5.99 14.10
N LEU A 148 11.43 4.97 14.18
CA LEU A 148 11.77 4.20 15.38
C LEU A 148 12.85 4.87 16.24
N ALA A 149 13.52 5.90 15.74
CA ALA A 149 14.56 6.62 16.47
C ALA A 149 13.97 7.45 17.63
N GLY A 150 14.79 7.67 18.66
CA GLY A 150 14.42 8.45 19.84
C GLY A 150 14.82 7.79 21.16
N GLU A 151 14.98 8.59 22.21
CA GLU A 151 15.29 8.13 23.56
C GLU A 151 14.08 8.21 24.50
N SER A 152 12.95 8.76 24.04
CA SER A 152 11.72 8.79 24.83
C SER A 152 11.20 7.38 25.17
N ASP A 153 10.49 7.28 26.30
CA ASP A 153 9.81 6.05 26.73
C ASP A 153 8.85 5.52 25.66
N ALA A 154 8.17 6.44 24.95
CA ALA A 154 7.26 6.11 23.86
C ALA A 154 7.98 5.49 22.66
N ALA A 155 9.15 6.02 22.28
CA ALA A 155 9.98 5.47 21.22
C ALA A 155 10.58 4.10 21.61
N GLU A 156 10.99 3.93 22.86
CA GLU A 156 11.47 2.64 23.35
C GLU A 156 10.38 1.57 23.32
N LEU A 157 9.15 1.91 23.76
CA LEU A 157 8.01 1.01 23.72
C LEU A 157 7.67 0.60 22.28
N LEU A 158 7.65 1.55 21.35
CA LEU A 158 7.44 1.28 19.92
C LEU A 158 8.49 0.29 19.39
N ARG A 159 9.78 0.54 19.65
CA ARG A 159 10.87 -0.35 19.22
C ARG A 159 10.70 -1.76 19.76
N ARG A 160 10.40 -1.92 21.05
CA ARG A 160 10.20 -3.24 21.67
C ARG A 160 9.08 -4.03 20.98
N ARG A 161 7.96 -3.38 20.67
CA ARG A 161 6.84 -4.02 19.95
C ARG A 161 7.18 -4.37 18.51
N VAL A 162 7.87 -3.47 17.83
CA VAL A 162 8.34 -3.70 16.46
C VAL A 162 9.30 -4.89 16.40
N THR A 163 10.27 -4.98 17.32
CA THR A 163 11.18 -6.14 17.42
C THR A 163 10.44 -7.45 17.71
N ALA A 164 9.38 -7.40 18.54
CA ALA A 164 8.54 -8.57 18.76
C ALA A 164 7.81 -8.98 17.47
N ALA A 165 7.22 -8.02 16.75
CA ALA A 165 6.50 -8.27 15.51
C ALA A 165 7.40 -8.77 14.37
N THR A 166 8.65 -8.35 14.29
CA THR A 166 9.60 -8.89 13.29
C THR A 166 9.99 -10.34 13.56
N SER A 167 9.85 -10.80 14.80
CA SER A 167 10.27 -12.15 15.22
C SER A 167 9.20 -13.22 14.99
N MET A 168 7.98 -12.84 14.59
CA MET A 168 6.85 -13.75 14.43
C MET A 168 5.97 -13.40 13.22
N ARG A 169 5.48 -14.44 12.53
CA ARG A 169 4.42 -14.29 11.53
C ARG A 169 3.08 -14.16 12.25
N CYS A 170 2.54 -12.95 12.31
CA CYS A 170 1.26 -12.67 12.96
C CYS A 170 0.45 -11.60 12.22
N HIS A 171 -0.87 -11.59 12.45
CA HIS A 171 -1.72 -10.46 12.08
C HIS A 171 -1.30 -9.23 12.89
N LEU A 172 -1.22 -8.08 12.24
CA LEU A 172 -0.66 -6.87 12.81
C LEU A 172 -1.63 -5.69 12.64
N GLY A 173 -1.93 -5.01 13.75
CA GLY A 173 -2.63 -3.72 13.74
C GLY A 173 -1.64 -2.58 13.94
N LEU A 174 -1.53 -1.68 12.96
CA LEU A 174 -0.77 -0.44 13.04
C LEU A 174 -1.72 0.72 13.33
N PHE A 175 -1.57 1.34 14.51
CA PHE A 175 -2.43 2.42 14.97
C PHE A 175 -1.70 3.76 14.87
N THR A 176 -2.19 4.65 14.01
CA THR A 176 -1.63 5.98 13.77
C THR A 176 -2.60 6.91 13.04
N ILE A 177 -2.43 8.23 13.18
CA ILE A 177 -3.23 9.23 12.45
C ILE A 177 -2.71 9.45 11.02
N THR A 178 -1.51 8.96 10.73
CA THR A 178 -0.81 9.17 9.45
C THR A 178 -0.82 7.93 8.57
N ASN A 179 -0.79 8.11 7.24
CA ASN A 179 -0.90 7.00 6.31
C ASN A 179 0.41 6.69 5.55
N ALA A 180 1.29 7.66 5.32
CA ALA A 180 2.47 7.43 4.47
C ALA A 180 3.60 6.72 5.23
N SER A 181 4.06 7.29 6.35
CA SER A 181 5.14 6.70 7.16
C SER A 181 4.75 5.35 7.80
N SER A 182 3.48 5.19 8.15
CA SER A 182 2.97 3.92 8.69
C SER A 182 2.88 2.82 7.65
N ARG A 183 2.54 3.16 6.41
CA ARG A 183 2.65 2.25 5.27
C ARG A 183 4.10 1.82 5.06
N GLU A 184 5.05 2.75 5.06
CA GLU A 184 6.47 2.42 4.92
C GLU A 184 6.98 1.51 6.05
N LEU A 185 6.54 1.75 7.29
CA LEU A 185 6.81 0.85 8.41
C LEU A 185 6.17 -0.53 8.19
N ALA A 186 4.93 -0.60 7.70
CA ALA A 186 4.23 -1.86 7.41
C ALA A 186 4.97 -2.68 6.35
N LEU A 187 5.40 -2.03 5.27
CA LEU A 187 6.19 -2.64 4.20
C LEU A 187 7.52 -3.17 4.72
N TRP A 188 8.21 -2.38 5.54
CA TRP A 188 9.45 -2.81 6.16
C TRP A 188 9.24 -3.99 7.13
N LEU A 189 8.17 -3.97 7.94
CA LEU A 189 7.81 -5.07 8.83
C LEU A 189 7.54 -6.36 8.05
N HIS A 190 6.83 -6.27 6.92
CA HIS A 190 6.62 -7.40 6.01
C HIS A 190 7.93 -7.96 5.49
N ASP A 191 8.79 -7.11 4.91
CA ASP A 191 10.09 -7.53 4.38
C ASP A 191 11.01 -8.09 5.47
N ALA A 192 10.92 -7.59 6.70
CA ALA A 192 11.73 -8.05 7.83
C ALA A 192 11.26 -9.40 8.39
N SER A 193 9.94 -9.62 8.47
CA SER A 193 9.38 -10.87 9.02
C SER A 193 9.30 -11.99 7.97
N THR A 194 8.90 -11.66 6.74
CA THR A 194 8.41 -12.61 5.73
C THR A 194 8.69 -12.13 4.30
N PRO A 195 9.98 -12.00 3.89
CA PRO A 195 10.38 -11.39 2.61
C PRO A 195 10.00 -12.19 1.35
N GLU A 196 9.74 -13.49 1.49
CA GLU A 196 9.42 -14.40 0.37
C GLU A 196 7.92 -14.45 0.03
N GLU A 197 7.08 -13.91 0.91
CA GLU A 197 5.64 -13.94 0.74
C GLU A 197 5.15 -12.90 -0.27
N SER A 198 4.07 -13.27 -0.95
CA SER A 198 3.37 -12.30 -1.79
C SER A 198 2.75 -11.21 -0.91
N LEU A 199 2.92 -9.96 -1.32
CA LEU A 199 2.33 -8.80 -0.66
C LEU A 199 1.38 -8.11 -1.63
N THR A 200 0.13 -7.93 -1.22
CA THR A 200 -0.83 -7.10 -1.94
C THR A 200 -1.30 -5.97 -1.04
N ILE A 201 -1.26 -4.75 -1.58
CA ILE A 201 -1.64 -3.53 -0.86
C ILE A 201 -3.02 -3.10 -1.37
N VAL A 202 -3.93 -2.86 -0.45
CA VAL A 202 -5.34 -2.56 -0.71
C VAL A 202 -5.72 -1.32 0.08
N ASP A 203 -6.36 -0.35 -0.57
CA ASP A 203 -6.90 0.83 0.10
C ASP A 203 -8.35 0.56 0.54
N GLY A 204 -8.56 0.25 1.82
CA GLY A 204 -9.83 -0.21 2.36
C GLY A 204 -10.98 0.76 2.08
N ALA A 205 -10.74 2.07 2.13
CA ALA A 205 -11.79 3.07 1.92
C ALA A 205 -12.45 3.01 0.53
N LEU A 206 -11.78 2.39 -0.47
CA LEU A 206 -12.22 2.32 -1.85
C LEU A 206 -12.72 0.93 -2.27
N MET A 207 -12.81 -0.02 -1.33
CA MET A 207 -12.96 -1.44 -1.64
C MET A 207 -14.28 -1.98 -1.11
N ASP A 208 -15.23 -2.25 -2.01
CA ASP A 208 -16.35 -3.14 -1.74
C ASP A 208 -15.91 -4.62 -1.83
N ALA A 209 -16.81 -5.56 -1.53
CA ALA A 209 -16.47 -6.98 -1.53
C ALA A 209 -16.00 -7.51 -2.91
N GLU A 210 -16.54 -7.01 -4.02
CA GLU A 210 -16.20 -7.45 -5.38
C GLU A 210 -14.85 -6.91 -5.84
N LEU A 211 -14.58 -5.63 -5.57
CA LEU A 211 -13.29 -4.99 -5.84
C LEU A 211 -12.20 -5.62 -5.00
N LEU A 212 -12.47 -5.90 -3.73
CA LEU A 212 -11.53 -6.60 -2.86
C LEU A 212 -11.14 -7.97 -3.45
N GLU A 213 -12.10 -8.75 -3.93
CA GLU A 213 -11.84 -10.03 -4.63
C GLU A 213 -10.93 -9.85 -5.85
N ALA A 214 -11.22 -8.86 -6.69
CA ALA A 214 -10.44 -8.59 -7.90
C ALA A 214 -9.00 -8.15 -7.58
N TYR A 215 -8.83 -7.25 -6.60
CA TYR A 215 -7.52 -6.72 -6.23
C TYR A 215 -6.68 -7.72 -5.42
N ALA A 216 -7.30 -8.51 -4.55
CA ALA A 216 -6.61 -9.54 -3.75
C ALA A 216 -6.39 -10.86 -4.50
N ALA A 217 -6.89 -11.00 -5.74
CA ALA A 217 -6.71 -12.19 -6.56
C ALA A 217 -5.24 -12.68 -6.67
N PRO A 218 -4.21 -11.81 -6.79
CA PRO A 218 -2.82 -12.25 -6.81
C PRO A 218 -2.39 -12.92 -5.50
N ALA A 219 -2.78 -12.37 -4.34
CA ALA A 219 -2.51 -12.96 -3.04
C ALA A 219 -3.23 -14.31 -2.88
N ILE A 220 -4.52 -14.37 -3.20
CA ILE A 220 -5.32 -15.60 -3.12
C ILE A 220 -4.77 -16.68 -4.06
N HIS A 221 -4.38 -16.31 -5.28
CA HIS A 221 -3.78 -17.24 -6.23
C HIS A 221 -2.43 -17.76 -5.74
N SER A 222 -1.61 -16.93 -5.09
CA SER A 222 -0.35 -17.36 -4.51
C SER A 222 -0.54 -18.41 -3.42
N ILE A 223 -1.60 -18.29 -2.60
CA ILE A 223 -1.96 -19.28 -1.59
C ILE A 223 -2.33 -20.62 -2.24
N ASN A 224 -3.03 -20.59 -3.37
CA ASN A 224 -3.51 -21.81 -4.04
C ASN A 224 -2.47 -22.52 -4.94
N ARG A 225 -1.35 -21.87 -5.29
CA ARG A 225 -0.45 -22.33 -6.37
C ARG A 225 0.71 -23.24 -5.92
N SER A 226 1.06 -23.30 -4.64
CA SER A 226 2.28 -23.99 -4.23
C SER A 226 2.17 -25.52 -4.39
N GLU A 227 3.06 -26.10 -5.20
CA GLU A 227 3.09 -27.53 -5.55
C GLU A 227 3.42 -28.46 -4.35
N SER A 228 3.74 -27.90 -3.17
CA SER A 228 4.09 -28.63 -1.94
C SER A 228 3.15 -28.36 -0.74
N GLY A 229 2.09 -27.56 -0.92
CA GLY A 229 1.19 -27.09 0.15
C GLY A 229 0.62 -25.71 -0.16
N ARG A 230 -0.33 -25.18 0.63
CA ARG A 230 -0.80 -23.79 0.47
C ARG A 230 0.38 -22.83 0.61
N GLY A 231 0.52 -21.87 -0.31
CA GLY A 231 1.50 -20.78 -0.22
C GLY A 231 1.05 -19.73 0.81
N ASP A 232 1.97 -18.85 1.21
CA ASP A 232 1.69 -17.79 2.17
C ASP A 232 1.58 -16.43 1.48
N ALA A 233 0.61 -15.63 1.91
CA ALA A 233 0.40 -14.27 1.42
C ALA A 233 0.16 -13.29 2.57
N THR A 234 0.47 -12.03 2.31
CA THR A 234 0.19 -10.91 3.19
C THR A 234 -0.68 -9.88 2.47
N LEU A 235 -1.80 -9.50 3.08
CA LEU A 235 -2.60 -8.35 2.65
C LEU A 235 -2.32 -7.17 3.59
N LEU A 236 -1.85 -6.07 3.00
CA LEU A 236 -1.72 -4.78 3.66
C LEU A 236 -2.96 -3.94 3.34
N ILE A 237 -3.75 -3.62 4.34
CA ILE A 237 -4.99 -2.84 4.19
C ILE A 237 -4.78 -1.47 4.80
N GLU A 238 -4.73 -0.47 3.93
CA GLU A 238 -4.70 0.94 4.32
C GLU A 238 -6.11 1.37 4.70
N ARG A 239 -6.24 2.21 5.75
CA ARG A 239 -7.54 2.76 6.20
C ARG A 239 -8.59 1.67 6.42
N LEU A 240 -8.23 0.63 7.19
CA LEU A 240 -9.12 -0.50 7.46
C LEU A 240 -10.42 -0.05 8.17
N ASP A 241 -10.35 1.03 8.95
CA ASP A 241 -11.50 1.66 9.64
C ASP A 241 -12.45 2.43 8.70
N GLU A 242 -12.04 2.70 7.46
CA GLU A 242 -12.88 3.30 6.42
C GLU A 242 -13.47 2.25 5.47
N MET A 243 -13.15 0.97 5.66
CA MET A 243 -13.59 -0.08 4.75
C MET A 243 -15.08 -0.39 4.90
N PRO A 244 -15.85 -0.56 3.81
CA PRO A 244 -17.24 -1.02 3.85
C PRO A 244 -17.46 -2.35 4.60
N ASP A 245 -18.60 -2.49 5.27
CA ASP A 245 -18.93 -3.64 6.12
C ASP A 245 -18.94 -4.99 5.36
N ASP A 246 -19.35 -4.98 4.09
CA ASP A 246 -19.39 -6.17 3.22
C ASP A 246 -17.97 -6.65 2.88
N ALA A 247 -17.06 -5.74 2.55
CA ALA A 247 -15.65 -6.05 2.35
C ALA A 247 -15.01 -6.57 3.65
N GLN A 248 -15.38 -6.01 4.81
CA GLN A 248 -14.88 -6.47 6.11
C GLN A 248 -15.34 -7.89 6.42
N LEU A 249 -16.62 -8.18 6.16
CA LEU A 249 -17.16 -9.51 6.30
C LEU A 249 -16.40 -10.49 5.40
N LYS A 250 -16.12 -10.12 4.15
CA LYS A 250 -15.35 -10.93 3.21
C LYS A 250 -13.92 -11.23 3.71
N LEU A 251 -13.20 -10.21 4.20
CA LEU A 251 -11.88 -10.40 4.79
C LEU A 251 -11.91 -11.36 5.98
N SER A 252 -12.89 -11.22 6.86
CA SER A 252 -13.01 -12.09 8.03
C SER A 252 -13.22 -13.55 7.61
N GLN A 253 -14.04 -13.79 6.58
CA GLN A 253 -14.24 -15.12 6.00
C GLN A 253 -12.95 -15.66 5.37
N TRP A 254 -12.16 -14.82 4.70
CA TRP A 254 -10.88 -15.24 4.13
C TRP A 254 -9.86 -15.64 5.19
N VAL A 255 -9.75 -14.89 6.28
CA VAL A 255 -8.87 -15.28 7.38
C VAL A 255 -9.31 -16.63 7.97
N GLU A 256 -10.61 -16.87 8.11
CA GLU A 256 -11.14 -18.15 8.59
C GLU A 256 -10.87 -19.30 7.61
N VAL A 257 -11.03 -19.08 6.30
CA VAL A 257 -10.86 -20.11 5.25
C VAL A 257 -9.39 -20.44 4.99
N PHE A 258 -8.53 -19.42 4.90
CA PHE A 258 -7.12 -19.58 4.59
C PHE A 258 -6.27 -19.83 5.84
N GLY A 259 -6.74 -19.43 7.03
CA GLY A 259 -6.01 -19.60 8.29
C GLY A 259 -4.65 -18.91 8.25
N ASP A 260 -3.63 -19.61 8.76
CA ASP A 260 -2.25 -19.10 8.89
C ASP A 260 -1.57 -18.74 7.56
N HIS A 261 -2.13 -19.17 6.43
CA HIS A 261 -1.62 -18.85 5.09
C HIS A 261 -1.91 -17.40 4.68
N LEU A 262 -2.93 -16.78 5.27
CA LEU A 262 -3.26 -15.39 5.00
C LEU A 262 -2.90 -14.52 6.21
N ARG A 263 -1.87 -13.70 6.07
CA ARG A 263 -1.53 -12.66 7.04
C ARG A 263 -2.20 -11.34 6.66
N LEU A 264 -2.66 -10.63 7.68
CA LEU A 264 -3.23 -9.29 7.54
C LEU A 264 -2.36 -8.28 8.27
N ILE A 265 -2.07 -7.17 7.61
CA ILE A 265 -1.52 -5.96 8.23
C ILE A 265 -2.54 -4.84 8.00
N GLY A 266 -3.18 -4.36 9.06
CA GLY A 266 -4.15 -3.28 8.98
C GLY A 266 -3.56 -1.96 9.48
N LEU A 267 -3.81 -0.86 8.76
CA LEU A 267 -3.57 0.50 9.23
C LEU A 267 -4.89 1.10 9.73
N LEU A 268 -4.86 1.68 10.92
CA LEU A 268 -6.03 2.17 11.62
C LEU A 268 -5.77 3.55 12.25
N ASP A 269 -6.73 4.47 12.13
CA ASP A 269 -6.69 5.76 12.83
C ASP A 269 -7.23 5.66 14.28
N PRO A 270 -6.41 5.95 15.31
CA PRO A 270 -6.85 5.97 16.70
C PRO A 270 -7.76 7.16 17.05
N ALA A 271 -7.89 8.21 16.22
CA ALA A 271 -8.70 9.39 16.53
C ALA A 271 -10.20 9.20 16.23
N ARG A 272 -10.56 8.51 15.14
CA ARG A 272 -11.97 8.18 14.81
C ARG A 272 -12.61 7.24 15.86
N VAL A 273 -11.78 6.55 16.63
CA VAL A 273 -12.13 5.80 17.85
C VAL A 273 -12.81 6.69 18.92
N MET A 274 -12.43 7.98 19.01
CA MET A 274 -12.88 8.87 20.10
C MET A 274 -14.15 9.67 19.77
N GLU A 275 -14.46 9.94 18.50
CA GLU A 275 -15.54 10.88 18.13
C GLU A 275 -16.95 10.28 18.30
N THR A 276 -17.13 8.97 18.14
CA THR A 276 -18.46 8.35 18.24
C THR A 276 -18.92 8.11 19.68
N GLN A 277 -18.02 8.13 20.66
CA GLN A 277 -18.36 7.99 22.09
C GLN A 277 -19.13 9.19 22.68
N LYS A 278 -19.24 10.31 21.96
CA LYS A 278 -20.14 11.40 22.37
C LYS A 278 -21.62 11.12 22.08
N GLN A 279 -21.96 10.08 21.31
CA GLN A 279 -23.35 9.84 20.87
C GLN A 279 -23.94 8.49 21.25
N THR A 280 -23.15 7.50 21.68
CA THR A 280 -23.68 6.25 22.23
C THR A 280 -22.95 5.91 23.52
N ASN A 281 -23.71 5.51 24.53
CA ASN A 281 -23.22 5.02 25.81
C ASN A 281 -23.08 3.49 25.69
N PRO A 282 -21.88 2.89 25.54
CA PRO A 282 -21.74 1.46 25.70
C PRO A 282 -21.20 1.18 27.09
N THR A 283 -21.87 0.28 27.81
CA THR A 283 -21.25 -0.52 28.87
C THR A 283 -20.00 -1.19 28.30
N VAL A 284 -18.84 -0.61 28.57
CA VAL A 284 -17.53 -1.23 28.30
C VAL A 284 -17.29 -2.24 29.43
N ASP A 285 -17.00 -3.49 29.09
CA ASP A 285 -16.69 -4.52 30.07
C ASP A 285 -15.40 -4.15 30.84
N PRO A 286 -15.37 -4.27 32.17
CA PRO A 286 -14.25 -3.80 33.00
C PRO A 286 -12.93 -4.58 32.77
N LEU A 287 -12.97 -5.75 32.13
CA LEU A 287 -11.78 -6.51 31.76
C LEU A 287 -11.10 -5.93 30.50
N ASP A 288 -11.91 -5.47 29.54
CA ASP A 288 -11.43 -4.77 28.33
C ASP A 288 -10.84 -3.39 28.69
N ALA A 289 -11.38 -2.78 29.77
CA ALA A 289 -10.83 -1.57 30.39
C ALA A 289 -9.35 -1.72 30.78
N GLN A 290 -9.03 -2.85 31.42
CA GLN A 290 -7.73 -3.14 32.03
C GLN A 290 -6.70 -3.64 31.00
N ILE A 291 -7.14 -4.39 29.98
CA ILE A 291 -6.28 -4.84 28.89
C ILE A 291 -5.84 -3.64 28.04
N ALA A 292 -6.70 -2.67 27.75
CA ALA A 292 -6.30 -1.51 26.94
C ALA A 292 -5.39 -0.52 27.68
N GLU A 293 -5.53 -0.42 29.01
CA GLU A 293 -4.60 0.32 29.87
C GLU A 293 -3.21 -0.33 29.90
N LEU A 294 -3.13 -1.67 29.82
CA LEU A 294 -1.88 -2.45 29.74
C LEU A 294 -1.29 -2.56 28.32
N THR A 295 -2.11 -2.40 27.27
CA THR A 295 -1.71 -2.61 25.87
C THR A 295 -1.66 -1.33 25.02
N HIS A 296 -1.99 -0.15 25.53
CA HIS A 296 -2.02 1.11 24.76
C HIS A 296 -2.78 0.99 23.43
N VAL A 297 -3.80 0.13 23.39
CA VAL A 297 -4.70 -0.02 22.25
C VAL A 297 -5.92 0.85 22.50
N PRO A 298 -6.40 1.64 21.51
CA PRO A 298 -7.64 2.39 21.65
C PRO A 298 -8.81 1.41 21.84
N GLN A 299 -9.50 1.51 22.97
CA GLN A 299 -10.46 0.55 23.51
C GLN A 299 -11.80 0.46 22.73
N ALA A 300 -11.97 1.19 21.62
CA ALA A 300 -13.23 1.26 20.89
C ALA A 300 -13.04 1.71 19.43
N VAL A 301 -12.33 0.92 18.62
CA VAL A 301 -12.27 1.22 17.19
C VAL A 301 -13.65 1.05 16.58
N THR A 302 -14.22 2.15 16.08
CA THR A 302 -15.52 2.17 15.41
C THR A 302 -15.35 1.97 13.91
N GLY A 303 -16.31 1.32 13.27
CA GLY A 303 -16.24 1.05 11.83
C GLY A 303 -15.42 -0.20 11.50
N ILE A 304 -15.07 -1.05 12.48
CA ILE A 304 -14.45 -2.35 12.23
C ILE A 304 -15.26 -3.47 12.89
N ALA A 305 -15.48 -4.56 12.15
CA ALA A 305 -16.11 -5.77 12.65
C ALA A 305 -15.28 -6.41 13.77
N LYS A 306 -15.93 -6.82 14.85
CA LYS A 306 -15.28 -7.42 16.04
C LYS A 306 -14.27 -8.54 15.74
N PRO A 307 -14.52 -9.46 14.78
CA PRO A 307 -13.53 -10.49 14.42
C PRO A 307 -12.22 -9.90 13.90
N LEU A 308 -12.28 -8.91 13.00
CA LEU A 308 -11.09 -8.25 12.46
C LEU A 308 -10.37 -7.42 13.53
N LEU A 309 -11.12 -6.72 14.39
CA LEU A 309 -10.54 -5.94 15.48
C LEU A 309 -9.74 -6.84 16.43
N ASN A 310 -10.26 -8.00 16.82
CA ASN A 310 -9.56 -8.94 17.67
C ASN A 310 -8.22 -9.41 17.05
N LEU A 311 -8.19 -9.62 15.74
CA LEU A 311 -6.95 -9.98 15.02
C LEU A 311 -5.93 -8.83 15.04
N MET A 312 -6.38 -7.59 14.81
CA MET A 312 -5.50 -6.42 14.82
C MET A 312 -4.97 -6.08 16.22
N CYS A 313 -5.76 -6.35 17.26
CA CYS A 313 -5.38 -6.14 18.65
C CYS A 313 -4.48 -7.25 19.22
N ALA A 314 -4.28 -8.36 18.52
CA ALA A 314 -3.40 -9.45 18.96
C ALA A 314 -1.93 -9.02 19.01
N MET A 315 -1.48 -8.25 18.01
CA MET A 315 -0.16 -7.61 17.98
C MET A 315 -0.32 -6.14 17.58
N PRO A 316 -0.62 -5.24 18.54
CA PRO A 316 -0.88 -3.85 18.25
C PRO A 316 0.40 -3.01 18.31
N ILE A 317 0.73 -2.34 17.22
CA ILE A 317 1.81 -1.36 17.14
C ILE A 317 1.21 0.03 17.03
N THR A 318 1.28 0.79 18.12
CA THR A 318 0.84 2.18 18.15
C THR A 318 2.04 3.08 17.87
N ILE A 319 1.97 3.85 16.78
CA ILE A 319 2.99 4.86 16.49
C ILE A 319 2.69 6.07 17.39
N PRO A 320 3.61 6.47 18.29
CA PRO A 320 3.38 7.57 19.20
C PRO A 320 3.41 8.89 18.46
N ARG A 321 2.49 9.79 18.83
CA ARG A 321 2.44 11.14 18.27
C ARG A 321 3.72 11.89 18.59
N LEU A 322 4.19 12.77 17.71
CA LEU A 322 5.34 13.64 17.96
C LEU A 322 5.15 14.49 19.23
N GLN A 323 3.90 14.79 19.61
CA GLN A 323 3.60 15.49 20.86
C GLN A 323 3.93 14.70 22.14
N ASP A 324 3.90 13.36 22.07
CA ASP A 324 4.18 12.47 23.19
C ASP A 324 5.69 12.15 23.29
N ARG A 325 6.48 12.51 22.27
CA ARG A 325 7.93 12.35 22.19
C ARG A 325 8.63 13.63 21.71
N ARG A 326 8.30 14.76 22.35
CA ARG A 326 8.80 16.08 21.92
C ARG A 326 10.32 16.20 22.02
N GLU A 327 10.95 15.52 22.97
CA GLU A 327 12.40 15.46 23.09
C GLU A 327 13.10 14.84 21.86
N ASP A 328 12.40 13.98 21.11
CA ASP A 328 12.97 13.30 19.95
C ASP A 328 12.85 14.13 18.66
N ILE A 329 11.96 15.14 18.62
CA ILE A 329 11.70 15.98 17.43
C ILE A 329 13.00 16.53 16.80
N PRO A 330 13.96 17.11 17.56
CA PRO A 330 15.20 17.61 16.97
C PRO A 330 16.01 16.55 16.23
N ALA A 331 16.12 15.34 16.80
CA ALA A 331 16.85 14.22 16.21
C ALA A 331 16.13 13.70 14.96
N LEU A 332 14.81 13.54 15.05
CA LEU A 332 13.96 13.12 13.93
C LEU A 332 14.02 14.11 12.77
N ALA A 333 13.92 15.41 13.05
CA ALA A 333 14.00 16.47 12.04
C ALA A 333 15.35 16.45 11.29
N LEU A 334 16.45 16.26 12.01
CA LEU A 334 17.78 16.16 11.40
C LEU A 334 17.89 14.93 10.51
N ALA A 335 17.41 13.77 10.98
CA ALA A 335 17.46 12.53 10.21
C ALA A 335 16.58 12.60 8.94
N LEU A 336 15.39 13.19 9.04
CA LEU A 336 14.51 13.45 7.89
C LEU A 336 15.14 14.42 6.88
N LEU A 337 15.83 15.46 7.37
CA LEU A 337 16.56 16.39 6.51
C LEU A 337 17.69 15.67 5.75
N HIS A 338 18.43 14.77 6.41
CA HIS A 338 19.48 13.96 5.77
C HIS A 338 18.90 13.06 4.67
N GLU A 339 17.77 12.40 4.95
CA GLU A 339 17.13 11.53 3.96
C GLU A 339 16.56 12.30 2.77
N ALA A 340 15.95 13.47 3.02
CA ALA A 340 15.48 14.38 1.97
C ALA A 340 16.63 14.87 1.08
N HIS A 341 17.78 15.21 1.69
CA HIS A 341 18.98 15.64 0.96
C HIS A 341 19.55 14.52 0.08
N ARG A 342 19.69 13.31 0.62
CA ARG A 342 20.12 12.12 -0.13
C ARG A 342 19.19 11.83 -1.32
N SER A 343 17.89 11.87 -1.08
CA SER A 343 16.87 11.63 -2.11
C SER A 343 16.95 12.65 -3.25
N ASN A 344 17.22 13.92 -2.94
CA ASN A 344 17.42 14.97 -3.93
C ASN A 344 18.73 14.83 -4.71
N GLN A 345 19.83 14.41 -4.07
CA GLN A 345 21.10 14.15 -4.75
C GLN A 345 21.01 12.98 -5.74
N SER A 346 20.26 11.92 -5.41
CA SER A 346 20.02 10.81 -6.35
C SER A 346 19.28 11.26 -7.61
N ARG A 347 18.48 12.34 -7.55
CA ARG A 347 17.73 12.88 -8.70
C ARG A 347 18.51 13.90 -9.50
N LYS A 348 19.37 14.70 -8.85
CA LYS A 348 20.20 15.74 -9.49
C LYS A 348 21.65 15.27 -9.56
N GLN A 349 22.01 14.53 -10.61
CA GLN A 349 23.36 14.02 -10.86
C GLN A 349 24.46 15.10 -11.03
N SER A 350 24.17 16.40 -10.93
CA SER A 350 25.05 17.46 -11.41
C SER A 350 25.48 18.52 -10.40
N THR A 351 25.01 18.52 -9.15
CA THR A 351 25.44 19.51 -8.15
C THR A 351 25.60 18.90 -6.76
N LYS A 352 26.86 18.83 -6.31
CA LYS A 352 27.23 18.43 -4.94
C LYS A 352 26.92 19.59 -4.00
N THR A 353 25.64 19.84 -3.74
CA THR A 353 25.22 20.84 -2.76
C THR A 353 25.46 20.28 -1.37
N GLU A 354 26.22 21.02 -0.55
CA GLU A 354 26.45 20.67 0.85
C GLU A 354 25.13 20.64 1.63
N MET A 355 25.07 19.78 2.64
CA MET A 355 23.87 19.62 3.45
C MET A 355 23.73 20.81 4.41
N PRO A 356 22.62 21.55 4.37
CA PRO A 356 22.42 22.69 5.25
C PRO A 356 22.20 22.23 6.70
N ARG A 357 22.68 23.03 7.64
CA ARG A 357 22.52 22.79 9.09
C ARG A 357 21.22 23.38 9.60
N LEU A 358 20.51 22.65 10.46
CA LEU A 358 19.35 23.19 11.17
C LEU A 358 19.79 24.25 12.19
N GLY A 359 19.18 25.42 12.09
CA GLY A 359 19.38 26.50 13.04
C GLY A 359 18.63 26.30 14.34
N ARG A 360 19.16 26.83 15.45
CA ARG A 360 18.51 26.76 16.77
C ARG A 360 17.09 27.34 16.77
N ASP A 361 16.89 28.46 16.10
CA ASP A 361 15.59 29.10 15.88
C ASP A 361 14.59 28.23 15.09
N ALA A 362 15.08 27.41 14.16
CA ALA A 362 14.25 26.43 13.46
C ALA A 362 13.90 25.27 14.40
N LEU A 363 14.87 24.72 15.13
CA LEU A 363 14.65 23.65 16.11
C LEU A 363 13.64 24.08 17.19
N ASP A 364 13.81 25.28 17.76
CA ASP A 364 12.88 25.82 18.75
C ASP A 364 11.44 25.92 18.19
N ALA A 365 11.28 26.33 16.92
CA ALA A 365 9.98 26.38 16.28
C ALA A 365 9.38 24.99 16.04
N LEU A 366 10.20 24.00 15.65
CA LEU A 366 9.79 22.61 15.43
C LEU A 366 9.35 21.93 16.72
N THR A 367 10.05 22.15 17.84
CA THR A 367 9.71 21.55 19.13
C THR A 367 8.45 22.17 19.75
N LEU A 368 8.16 23.45 19.47
CA LEU A 368 6.96 24.12 20.00
C LEU A 368 5.69 23.78 19.23
N TYR A 369 5.79 23.42 17.94
CA TYR A 369 4.64 23.18 17.08
C TYR A 369 3.92 21.88 17.48
N PRO A 370 2.57 21.84 17.44
CA PRO A 370 1.80 20.68 17.90
C PRO A 370 1.77 19.50 16.93
N TRP A 371 2.20 19.63 15.67
CA TRP A 371 2.20 18.51 14.71
C TRP A 371 0.83 17.83 14.54
N PRO A 372 -0.21 18.53 14.05
CA PRO A 372 -1.52 17.94 13.80
C PRO A 372 -1.48 16.72 12.86
N ASN A 373 -0.58 16.72 11.87
CA ASN A 373 -0.38 15.63 10.92
C ASN A 373 0.91 14.83 11.22
N ASP A 374 1.40 14.94 12.46
CA ASP A 374 2.44 14.09 13.05
C ASP A 374 3.72 13.96 12.21
N PHE A 375 4.28 12.76 12.10
CA PHE A 375 5.54 12.47 11.43
C PHE A 375 5.54 12.83 9.93
N ASP A 376 4.42 12.61 9.24
CA ASP A 376 4.29 12.92 7.81
C ASP A 376 4.43 14.44 7.56
N GLU A 377 3.87 15.27 8.45
CA GLU A 377 4.02 16.72 8.39
C GLU A 377 5.45 17.19 8.66
N LEU A 378 6.15 16.54 9.59
CA LEU A 378 7.56 16.82 9.87
C LEU A 378 8.44 16.49 8.66
N ALA A 379 8.22 15.33 8.02
CA ALA A 379 8.94 14.91 6.83
C ALA A 379 8.72 15.89 5.66
N GLU A 380 7.47 16.29 5.43
CA GLU A 380 7.14 17.29 4.42
C GLU A 380 7.75 18.65 4.78
N ALA A 381 7.67 19.10 6.03
CA ALA A 381 8.26 20.35 6.47
C ALA A 381 9.78 20.40 6.24
N MET A 382 10.50 19.32 6.49
CA MET A 382 11.95 19.23 6.25
C MET A 382 12.27 19.24 4.75
N THR A 383 11.52 18.49 3.94
CA THR A 383 11.67 18.49 2.48
C THR A 383 11.41 19.88 1.90
N SER A 384 10.35 20.53 2.37
CA SER A 384 9.95 21.88 1.98
C SER A 384 10.99 22.94 2.41
N ALA A 385 11.59 22.79 3.60
CA ALA A 385 12.64 23.69 4.09
C ALA A 385 13.93 23.54 3.27
N LEU A 386 14.33 22.30 2.95
CA LEU A 386 15.47 22.01 2.10
C LEU A 386 15.30 22.57 0.67
N GLY A 387 14.07 22.62 0.15
CA GLY A 387 13.78 23.23 -1.14
C GLY A 387 13.84 24.77 -1.15
N ARG A 388 13.65 25.41 0.02
CA ARG A 388 13.63 26.89 0.17
C ARG A 388 14.96 27.50 0.59
N VAL A 389 15.81 26.72 1.24
CA VAL A 389 17.07 27.23 1.77
C VAL A 389 18.03 27.62 0.65
N VAL A 390 18.55 28.83 0.74
CA VAL A 390 19.62 29.34 -0.12
C VAL A 390 20.82 29.57 0.78
N GLY A 391 21.68 28.55 0.93
CA GLY A 391 22.86 28.59 1.78
C GLY A 391 22.98 27.39 2.70
N GLU A 392 23.89 27.49 3.67
CA GLU A 392 24.31 26.38 4.55
C GLU A 392 23.47 26.23 5.82
N ARG A 393 22.43 27.06 6.03
CA ARG A 393 21.68 27.09 7.29
C ARG A 393 20.18 27.25 7.08
N ILE A 394 19.41 26.31 7.62
CA ILE A 394 17.94 26.35 7.70
C ILE A 394 17.55 27.08 8.99
N GLY A 395 17.25 28.38 8.88
CA GLY A 395 16.57 29.16 9.92
C GLY A 395 15.04 29.03 9.88
N ARG A 396 14.37 29.65 10.86
CA ARG A 396 12.90 29.62 11.01
C ARG A 396 12.17 30.08 9.75
N GLU A 397 12.71 31.05 9.02
CA GLU A 397 12.16 31.62 7.79
C GLU A 397 11.96 30.60 6.65
N HIS A 398 12.74 29.52 6.65
CA HIS A 398 12.68 28.47 5.64
C HIS A 398 11.59 27.42 5.92
N LEU A 399 11.08 27.35 7.16
CA LEU A 399 10.02 26.43 7.54
C LEU A 399 8.68 26.82 6.88
N PRO A 400 7.72 25.88 6.74
CA PRO A 400 6.36 26.18 6.32
C PRO A 400 5.69 27.30 7.11
N LEU A 401 4.81 28.08 6.45
CA LEU A 401 4.17 29.25 7.07
C LEU A 401 3.40 28.90 8.34
N VAL A 402 2.72 27.74 8.36
CA VAL A 402 1.96 27.23 9.52
C VAL A 402 2.83 27.05 10.77
N ILE A 403 4.06 26.53 10.60
CA ILE A 403 5.02 26.37 11.70
C ILE A 403 5.62 27.74 12.07
N ARG A 404 5.92 28.58 11.08
CA ARG A 404 6.47 29.92 11.29
C ARG A 404 5.55 30.84 12.06
N SER A 405 4.26 30.81 11.77
CA SER A 405 3.23 31.67 12.38
C SER A 405 2.79 31.15 13.75
N TYR A 406 3.03 29.88 14.07
CA TYR A 406 2.70 29.32 15.38
C TYR A 406 3.40 30.09 16.50
N ARG A 407 2.62 30.46 17.52
CA ARG A 407 3.05 31.11 18.75
C ARG A 407 2.37 30.39 19.90
N VAL A 408 3.15 29.89 20.85
CA VAL A 408 2.61 29.45 22.13
C VAL A 408 2.13 30.71 22.85
N GLY A 409 0.81 30.92 22.87
CA GLY A 409 0.23 31.90 23.78
C GLY A 409 0.53 31.48 25.23
N PRO A 410 0.65 32.42 26.18
CA PRO A 410 0.72 32.04 27.58
C PRO A 410 -0.48 31.14 27.90
N ASN A 411 -0.23 30.05 28.64
CA ASN A 411 -1.25 29.20 29.24
C ASN A 411 -2.28 30.09 29.94
N VAL A 412 -3.37 30.42 29.26
CA VAL A 412 -4.61 30.76 29.92
C VAL A 412 -5.17 29.41 30.30
N THR A 413 -4.88 29.01 31.55
CA THR A 413 -5.84 28.25 32.34
C THR A 413 -7.21 28.69 31.91
N SER A 414 -7.95 27.81 31.27
CA SER A 414 -9.32 28.08 30.84
C SER A 414 -10.19 28.38 32.06
N GLU A 415 -10.14 29.60 32.55
CA GLU A 415 -11.34 30.41 32.47
C GLU A 415 -11.56 30.68 30.99
N LYS A 416 -12.22 29.71 30.34
CA LYS A 416 -13.16 30.04 29.29
C LYS A 416 -14.12 31.05 29.92
N LYS A 417 -13.81 32.34 29.82
CA LYS A 417 -14.84 33.26 29.36
C LYS A 417 -15.10 32.85 27.93
N SER A 418 -15.98 31.85 27.81
CA SER A 418 -16.79 31.69 26.63
C SER A 418 -17.41 33.05 26.34
N ASP A 419 -16.81 33.79 25.41
CA ASP A 419 -17.66 34.60 24.55
C ASP A 419 -18.43 33.57 23.70
N PRO A 420 -19.77 33.48 23.81
CA PRO A 420 -20.52 32.32 23.33
C PRO A 420 -20.65 32.22 21.80
N ASP A 421 -20.01 33.10 21.02
CA ASP A 421 -20.48 33.38 19.65
C ASP A 421 -19.51 33.01 18.52
N ASN A 422 -18.44 32.27 18.80
CA ASN A 422 -17.55 31.75 17.75
C ASN A 422 -18.02 30.40 17.18
N ASN A 423 -19.33 30.31 16.97
CA ASN A 423 -19.94 29.37 16.05
C ASN A 423 -20.46 30.22 14.89
N ASP A 424 -19.76 30.25 13.76
CA ASP A 424 -20.09 31.06 12.56
C ASP A 424 -21.50 30.77 12.00
N SER A 425 -22.17 29.73 12.50
CA SER A 425 -23.55 29.40 12.18
C SER A 425 -24.62 30.11 13.05
N ASN A 426 -24.23 30.86 14.10
CA ASN A 426 -25.19 31.48 15.04
C ASN A 426 -24.87 32.92 15.46
N PHE A 427 -23.93 33.61 14.79
CA PHE A 427 -23.57 35.00 15.06
C PHE A 427 -24.80 35.93 15.01
N ARG A 428 -25.17 36.52 16.15
CA ARG A 428 -26.31 37.45 16.27
C ARG A 428 -25.91 38.70 17.05
N ILE A 429 -25.73 39.81 16.33
CA ILE A 429 -25.61 41.14 16.91
C ILE A 429 -27.01 41.74 17.08
N HIS A 430 -27.33 42.31 18.25
CA HIS A 430 -28.64 42.97 18.49
C HIS A 430 -28.92 44.13 17.52
N SER A 431 -27.91 44.93 17.21
CA SER A 431 -27.96 46.00 16.21
C SER A 431 -26.55 46.26 15.68
N LEU A 432 -26.37 46.22 14.35
CA LEU A 432 -25.10 46.53 13.71
C LEU A 432 -24.68 47.98 14.00
N ASP A 433 -25.64 48.91 14.04
CA ASP A 433 -25.37 50.33 14.25
C ASP A 433 -24.79 50.59 15.66
N GLU A 434 -25.29 49.91 16.68
CA GLU A 434 -24.79 50.05 18.05
C GLU A 434 -23.38 49.47 18.22
N ALA A 435 -23.11 48.33 17.58
CA ALA A 435 -21.78 47.70 17.59
C ALA A 435 -20.74 48.56 16.88
N VAL A 436 -21.09 49.10 15.71
CA VAL A 436 -20.23 50.03 14.96
C VAL A 436 -20.00 51.30 15.76
N GLN A 437 -21.03 51.86 16.41
CA GLN A 437 -20.88 53.08 17.20
C GLN A 437 -20.02 52.88 18.45
N LYS A 438 -20.13 51.73 19.12
CA LYS A 438 -19.27 51.38 20.26
C LYS A 438 -17.81 51.26 19.82
N TYR A 439 -17.56 50.55 18.73
CA TYR A 439 -16.22 50.40 18.17
C TYR A 439 -15.63 51.75 17.70
N GLU A 440 -16.45 52.60 17.08
CA GLU A 440 -16.06 53.96 16.68
C GLU A 440 -15.66 54.82 17.89
N ARG A 441 -16.43 54.78 18.99
CA ARG A 441 -16.09 55.48 20.25
C ARG A 441 -14.78 54.99 20.84
N GLU A 442 -14.56 53.68 20.90
CA GLU A 442 -13.31 53.11 21.40
C GLU A 442 -12.09 53.55 20.58
N LEU A 443 -12.22 53.63 19.25
CA LEU A 443 -11.16 54.12 18.37
C LEU A 443 -10.89 55.61 18.59
N ILE A 444 -11.94 56.42 18.76
CA ILE A 444 -11.83 57.84 19.06
C ILE A 444 -11.08 58.08 20.38
N ASP A 445 -11.44 57.34 21.44
CA ASP A 445 -10.79 57.47 22.75
C ASP A 445 -9.32 57.04 22.71
N ARG A 446 -9.00 55.94 22.03
CA ARG A 446 -7.59 55.52 21.84
C ARG A 446 -6.78 56.57 21.09
N ALA A 447 -7.36 57.18 20.05
CA ALA A 447 -6.68 58.22 19.28
C ALA A 447 -6.48 59.51 20.09
N ILE A 448 -7.44 59.90 20.94
CA ILE A 448 -7.33 61.06 21.83
C ILE A 448 -6.26 60.82 22.91
N ASN A 449 -6.24 59.63 23.50
CA ASN A 449 -5.23 59.24 24.48
C ASN A 449 -3.83 59.21 23.88
N ALA A 450 -3.68 58.62 22.70
CA ALA A 450 -2.40 58.58 21.99
C ALA A 450 -1.93 59.96 21.50
N ALA A 451 -2.86 60.90 21.30
CA ALA A 451 -2.61 62.29 20.95
C ALA A 451 -2.51 63.22 22.19
N GLN A 452 -2.51 62.66 23.41
CA GLN A 452 -2.43 63.40 24.67
C GLN A 452 -3.45 64.55 24.76
N GLY A 453 -4.68 64.32 24.29
CA GLY A 453 -5.76 65.32 24.31
C GLY A 453 -5.76 66.30 23.13
N ASN A 454 -4.78 66.24 22.22
CA ASN A 454 -4.79 67.08 21.02
C ASN A 454 -5.79 66.56 19.97
N LYS A 455 -6.99 67.16 19.94
CA LYS A 455 -8.10 66.78 19.05
C LYS A 455 -7.78 66.90 17.56
N ALA A 456 -6.88 67.80 17.15
CA ALA A 456 -6.48 67.94 15.75
C ALA A 456 -5.51 66.83 15.32
N GLU A 457 -4.64 66.41 16.23
CA GLU A 457 -3.73 65.28 16.05
C GLU A 457 -4.50 63.95 16.04
N ALA A 458 -5.43 63.76 16.98
CA ALA A 458 -6.30 62.59 17.04
C ALA A 458 -7.11 62.40 15.75
N ALA A 459 -7.68 63.49 15.20
CA ALA A 459 -8.41 63.47 13.94
C ALA A 459 -7.53 63.04 12.76
N ARG A 460 -6.28 63.55 12.71
CA ARG A 460 -5.31 63.19 11.66
C ARG A 460 -4.93 61.71 11.74
N ARG A 461 -4.73 61.17 12.94
CA ARG A 461 -4.43 59.74 13.16
C ARG A 461 -5.59 58.82 12.80
N LEU A 462 -6.82 59.29 12.98
CA LEU A 462 -8.03 58.56 12.58
C LEU A 462 -8.39 58.75 11.09
N GLY A 463 -7.67 59.61 10.36
CA GLY A 463 -7.96 59.88 8.94
C GLY A 463 -9.28 60.63 8.70
N ILE A 464 -9.80 61.35 9.71
CA ILE A 464 -11.05 62.12 9.61
C ILE A 464 -10.81 63.62 9.80
N SER A 465 -11.73 64.46 9.34
CA SER A 465 -11.65 65.89 9.58
C SER A 465 -11.89 66.22 11.05
N ARG A 466 -11.21 67.26 11.56
CA ARG A 466 -11.39 67.76 12.94
C ARG A 466 -12.87 68.06 13.25
N ALA A 467 -13.60 68.63 12.30
CA ALA A 467 -15.03 68.91 12.45
C ALA A 467 -15.88 67.64 12.58
N ARG A 468 -15.52 66.56 11.86
CA ARG A 468 -16.21 65.26 11.96
C ARG A 468 -15.93 64.58 13.30
N LEU A 469 -14.70 64.69 13.82
CA LEU A 469 -14.34 64.18 15.14
C LEU A 469 -15.10 64.90 16.25
N LEU A 470 -15.22 66.23 16.19
CA LEU A 470 -15.96 67.01 17.18
C LEU A 470 -17.46 66.65 17.19
N ARG A 471 -18.09 66.51 16.02
CA ARG A 471 -19.48 66.06 15.91
C ARG A 471 -19.74 64.66 16.49
N LYS A 472 -18.72 63.81 16.53
CA LYS A 472 -18.78 62.45 17.10
C LYS A 472 -18.47 62.40 18.60
N LEU A 473 -17.97 63.51 19.18
CA LEU A 473 -17.78 63.67 20.62
C LEU A 473 -18.95 64.39 21.28
N ASP A 474 -19.62 65.29 20.54
CA ASP A 474 -20.73 66.11 21.05
C ASP A 474 -22.11 65.44 20.90
N GLY A 475 -22.19 64.33 20.17
CA GLY A 475 -23.40 63.51 20.00
C GLY A 475 -23.11 62.05 20.25
#